data_AF-A0A7S3HR69-F1
#
_entry.id   AF-A0A7S3HR69-F1
#
_cell.length_a   1.000
_cell.length_b   1.000
_cell.length_c   1.000
_cell.angle_alpha   90.00
_cell.angle_beta   90.00
_cell.angle_gamma   90.00
#
_symmetry.space_group_name_H-M   'P 1'
#
loop_
_entity.id
_entity.type
_entity.pdbx_description
1 polymer ?
#
loop_
_entity_poly.entity_id
_entity_poly.type
_entity_poly.pdbx_seq_one_letter_code
_entity_poly.pdbx_strand_id
1 'polypeptide(L)'
;VASPRVQIVQMDVLDSAGAPLSLGAAQRFTSSQLDSMSIGEVRAVMERLGVDTAGCPDDKTELLARLCMSGRIVVSEEPLAPQVAVDARTAGDGSGSAATGDAGAPLPGRSVGELRRLAREHNVSLDGCLEKAEIVDRLRAAGL
;
A
#
# COMPACT_ATOMS: atom_id res chain seq x y z
N VAL A 1 -59.67 -45.21 -1.61
CA VAL A 1 -59.36 -43.92 -0.95
C VAL A 1 -57.86 -43.86 -0.71
N ALA A 2 -57.14 -43.06 -1.50
CA ALA A 2 -55.68 -42.98 -1.49
C ALA A 2 -55.24 -41.93 -0.46
N SER A 3 -54.39 -42.33 0.49
CA SER A 3 -53.83 -41.43 1.51
C SER A 3 -52.54 -40.78 1.01
N PRO A 4 -52.31 -39.48 1.26
CA PRO A 4 -51.15 -38.75 0.77
C PRO A 4 -49.89 -39.11 1.58
N ARG A 5 -48.81 -39.44 0.87
CA ARG A 5 -47.48 -39.67 1.46
C ARG A 5 -46.88 -38.33 1.85
N VAL A 6 -46.74 -38.09 3.15
CA VAL A 6 -46.04 -36.93 3.72
C VAL A 6 -44.54 -37.10 3.46
N GLN A 7 -43.97 -36.23 2.62
CA GLN A 7 -42.52 -36.06 2.48
C GLN A 7 -42.03 -35.13 3.57
N ILE A 8 -41.23 -35.65 4.48
CA ILE A 8 -40.49 -34.87 5.47
C ILE A 8 -39.26 -34.32 4.75
N VAL A 9 -39.22 -33.01 4.53
CA VAL A 9 -38.05 -32.27 4.05
C VAL A 9 -37.03 -32.26 5.17
N GLN A 10 -35.93 -33.01 5.00
CA GLN A 10 -34.74 -32.83 5.84
C GLN A 10 -34.12 -31.46 5.52
N MET A 11 -34.22 -30.53 6.47
CA MET A 11 -33.34 -29.36 6.53
C MET A 11 -31.98 -29.83 7.02
N ASP A 12 -31.05 -30.04 6.08
CA ASP A 12 -29.63 -30.23 6.41
C ASP A 12 -29.01 -28.84 6.61
N VAL A 13 -29.10 -28.36 7.85
CA VAL A 13 -28.22 -27.32 8.40
C VAL A 13 -27.01 -28.05 8.96
N LEU A 14 -25.96 -28.21 8.15
CA LEU A 14 -24.58 -28.34 8.64
C LEU A 14 -23.64 -27.95 7.50
N ASP A 15 -23.37 -26.64 7.50
CA ASP A 15 -22.21 -25.97 6.93
C ASP A 15 -20.96 -26.87 7.06
N SER A 16 -20.64 -27.54 5.96
CA SER A 16 -19.62 -28.57 5.87
C SER A 16 -18.43 -28.05 5.10
N ALA A 17 -17.25 -28.35 5.64
CA ALA A 17 -15.91 -28.25 5.06
C ALA A 17 -15.33 -26.82 5.05
N GLY A 18 -14.51 -26.42 6.03
CA GLY A 18 -13.42 -27.23 6.56
C GLY A 18 -12.44 -27.64 5.45
N ALA A 19 -12.11 -26.73 4.54
CA ALA A 19 -11.05 -26.95 3.57
C ALA A 19 -9.68 -26.97 4.29
N PRO A 20 -8.78 -27.89 3.91
CA PRO A 20 -7.47 -28.02 4.54
C PRO A 20 -6.64 -26.77 4.25
N LEU A 21 -6.46 -25.99 5.31
CA LEU A 21 -5.28 -25.19 5.65
C LEU A 21 -4.11 -25.35 4.65
N SER A 22 -4.14 -24.59 3.55
CA SER A 22 -2.92 -24.21 2.82
C SER A 22 -2.14 -23.22 3.68
N LEU A 23 -1.56 -23.72 4.77
CA LEU A 23 -0.46 -23.05 5.46
C LEU A 23 0.71 -23.02 4.46
N GLY A 24 0.99 -21.88 3.83
CA GLY A 24 2.33 -21.77 3.24
C GLY A 24 2.63 -20.63 2.27
N ALA A 25 1.65 -19.87 1.78
CA ALA A 25 1.98 -18.72 0.93
C ALA A 25 1.14 -17.53 1.35
N ALA A 26 1.75 -16.58 2.04
CA ALA A 26 1.14 -15.29 2.27
C ALA A 26 0.77 -14.69 0.91
N GLN A 27 -0.50 -14.40 0.72
CA GLN A 27 -1.01 -13.98 -0.57
C GLN A 27 -0.56 -12.54 -0.79
N ARG A 28 0.15 -12.29 -1.89
CA ARG A 28 0.68 -10.95 -2.19
C ARG A 28 -0.41 -10.13 -2.87
N PHE A 29 -0.73 -9.00 -2.27
CA PHE A 29 -1.63 -8.01 -2.85
C PHE A 29 -0.88 -6.69 -2.97
N THR A 30 -1.24 -5.88 -3.96
CA THR A 30 -0.77 -4.49 -4.05
C THR A 30 -1.78 -3.56 -3.40
N SER A 31 -1.33 -2.41 -2.91
CA SER A 31 -2.21 -1.40 -2.31
C SER A 31 -3.33 -0.98 -3.28
N SER A 32 -3.01 -0.78 -4.56
CA SER A 32 -3.98 -0.45 -5.60
C SER A 32 -4.99 -1.56 -5.88
N GLN A 33 -4.57 -2.83 -5.76
CA GLN A 33 -5.45 -3.98 -5.94
C GLN A 33 -6.48 -4.05 -4.80
N LEU A 34 -6.04 -3.87 -3.55
CA LEU A 34 -6.93 -3.81 -2.39
C LEU A 34 -7.88 -2.60 -2.47
N ASP A 35 -7.41 -1.46 -2.99
CA ASP A 35 -8.24 -0.27 -3.25
C ASP A 35 -9.26 -0.48 -4.38
N SER A 36 -8.92 -1.27 -5.40
CA SER A 36 -9.85 -1.60 -6.50
C SER A 36 -10.88 -2.67 -6.13
N MET A 37 -10.60 -3.52 -5.13
CA MET A 37 -11.52 -4.59 -4.71
C MET A 37 -12.75 -4.07 -3.98
N SER A 38 -13.89 -4.72 -4.19
CA SER A 38 -15.11 -4.42 -3.42
C SER A 38 -15.04 -4.98 -2.00
N ILE A 39 -15.82 -4.42 -1.05
CA ILE A 39 -15.92 -4.92 0.33
C ILE A 39 -16.23 -6.42 0.37
N GLY A 40 -17.14 -6.88 -0.50
CA GLY A 40 -17.48 -8.30 -0.63
C GLY A 40 -16.31 -9.18 -1.07
N GLU A 41 -15.43 -8.66 -1.95
CA GLU A 41 -14.23 -9.39 -2.39
C GLU A 41 -13.19 -9.47 -1.27
N VAL A 42 -12.95 -8.36 -0.56
CA VAL A 42 -12.05 -8.32 0.59
C VAL A 42 -12.53 -9.30 1.67
N ARG A 43 -13.84 -9.35 1.92
CA ARG A 43 -14.45 -10.28 2.88
C ARG A 43 -14.27 -11.74 2.44
N ALA A 44 -14.49 -12.05 1.16
CA ALA A 44 -14.26 -13.39 0.63
C ALA A 44 -12.80 -13.83 0.76
N VAL A 45 -11.85 -12.90 0.60
CA VAL A 45 -10.42 -13.16 0.83
C VAL A 45 -10.14 -13.42 2.32
N MET A 46 -10.70 -12.63 3.24
CA MET A 46 -10.55 -12.85 4.68
C MET A 46 -11.12 -14.20 5.13
N GLU A 47 -12.31 -14.54 4.68
CA GLU A 47 -12.95 -15.83 4.98
C GLU A 47 -12.11 -17.00 4.45
N ARG A 48 -11.60 -16.89 3.22
CA ARG A 48 -10.69 -17.88 2.62
C ARG A 48 -9.39 -18.05 3.39
N LEU A 49 -8.89 -16.97 4.01
CA LEU A 49 -7.67 -16.98 4.83
C LEU A 49 -7.93 -17.34 6.30
N GLY A 50 -9.19 -17.58 6.68
CA GLY A 50 -9.59 -17.88 8.05
C GLY A 50 -9.41 -16.69 9.00
N VAL A 51 -9.63 -15.46 8.51
CA VAL A 51 -9.58 -14.23 9.30
C VAL A 51 -11.01 -13.82 9.66
N ASP A 52 -11.31 -13.74 10.95
CA ASP A 52 -12.61 -13.32 11.45
C ASP A 52 -12.98 -11.89 11.02
N THR A 53 -14.13 -11.77 10.36
CA THR A 53 -14.72 -10.49 9.93
C THR A 53 -15.81 -10.00 10.87
N ALA A 54 -15.96 -10.64 12.03
CA ALA A 54 -16.94 -10.24 13.04
C ALA A 54 -16.68 -8.80 13.52
N GLY A 55 -17.71 -7.95 13.45
CA GLY A 55 -17.70 -6.59 13.98
C GLY A 55 -17.40 -5.47 12.98
N CYS A 56 -17.02 -5.77 11.74
CA CYS A 56 -16.69 -4.74 10.73
C CYS A 56 -17.29 -5.05 9.35
N PRO A 57 -18.63 -5.12 9.19
CA PRO A 57 -19.26 -5.57 7.94
C PRO A 57 -19.18 -4.56 6.80
N ASP A 58 -19.13 -3.25 7.09
CA ASP A 58 -19.28 -2.19 6.08
C ASP A 58 -18.02 -1.33 5.90
N ASP A 59 -16.99 -1.53 6.73
CA ASP A 59 -15.78 -0.70 6.68
C ASP A 59 -14.63 -1.42 5.97
N LYS A 60 -14.41 -1.03 4.72
CA LYS A 60 -13.33 -1.57 3.88
C LYS A 60 -11.95 -1.37 4.52
N THR A 61 -11.72 -0.20 5.09
CA THR A 61 -10.42 0.18 5.66
C THR A 61 -10.08 -0.72 6.84
N GLU A 62 -11.06 -1.00 7.69
CA GLU A 62 -10.87 -1.88 8.83
C GLU A 62 -10.66 -3.35 8.44
N LEU A 63 -11.35 -3.84 7.40
CA LEU A 63 -11.11 -5.16 6.83
C LEU A 63 -9.68 -5.29 6.31
N LEU A 64 -9.19 -4.30 5.56
CA LEU A 64 -7.82 -4.26 5.06
C LEU A 64 -6.78 -4.18 6.19
N ALA A 65 -7.03 -3.35 7.20
CA ALA A 65 -6.15 -3.24 8.36
C ALA A 65 -6.06 -4.58 9.10
N ARG A 66 -7.19 -5.26 9.33
CA ARG A 66 -7.23 -6.57 9.98
C ARG A 66 -6.53 -7.66 9.15
N LEU A 67 -6.70 -7.62 7.83
CA LEU A 67 -6.04 -8.52 6.90
C LEU A 67 -4.50 -8.32 6.93
N CYS A 68 -4.02 -7.07 6.94
CA CYS A 68 -2.60 -6.74 7.14
C CYS A 68 -2.07 -7.20 8.51
N MET A 69 -2.83 -6.96 9.59
CA MET A 69 -2.45 -7.36 10.95
C MET A 69 -2.40 -8.88 11.13
N SER A 70 -3.19 -9.63 10.37
CA SER A 70 -3.21 -11.10 10.42
C SER A 70 -1.92 -11.76 9.90
N GLY A 71 -1.08 -11.02 9.16
CA GLY A 71 0.12 -11.55 8.52
C GLY A 71 -0.15 -12.60 7.43
N ARG A 72 -1.42 -12.79 7.03
CA ARG A 72 -1.81 -13.73 5.97
C ARG A 72 -1.61 -13.17 4.57
N ILE A 73 -1.51 -11.85 4.46
CA ILE A 73 -1.18 -11.17 3.22
C ILE A 73 0.10 -10.37 3.37
N VAL A 74 0.80 -10.20 2.25
CA VAL A 74 1.91 -9.25 2.15
C VAL A 74 1.46 -8.16 1.20
N VAL A 75 1.33 -6.94 1.73
CA VAL A 75 1.10 -5.76 0.90
C VAL A 75 2.44 -5.34 0.33
N SER A 76 2.67 -5.69 -0.94
CA SER A 76 3.77 -5.10 -1.67
C SER A 76 3.30 -3.74 -2.15
N GLU A 77 3.80 -2.68 -1.52
CA GLU A 77 3.85 -1.38 -2.19
C GLU A 77 4.77 -1.59 -3.39
N GLU A 78 4.19 -1.78 -4.58
CA GLU A 78 4.94 -1.74 -5.82
C GLU A 78 5.66 -0.38 -5.80
N PRO A 79 7.00 -0.36 -5.63
CA PRO A 79 7.70 0.90 -5.73
C PRO A 79 7.44 1.34 -7.15
N LEU A 80 6.91 2.55 -7.30
CA LEU A 80 6.75 3.25 -8.56
C LEU A 80 8.08 3.21 -9.33
N ALA A 81 8.34 2.11 -10.02
CA ALA A 81 9.36 2.02 -11.02
C ALA A 81 8.80 2.88 -12.14
N PRO A 82 9.39 4.05 -12.42
CA PRO A 82 8.93 4.89 -13.52
C PRO A 82 8.94 3.99 -14.75
N GLN A 83 7.80 3.95 -15.42
CA GLN A 83 7.59 3.31 -16.72
C GLN A 83 8.48 4.06 -17.74
N VAL A 84 9.79 3.83 -17.69
CA VAL A 84 10.74 4.26 -18.72
C VAL A 84 10.70 3.24 -19.83
N ALA A 85 9.56 3.15 -20.51
CA ALA A 85 9.49 2.62 -21.85
C ALA A 85 10.04 3.69 -22.81
N VAL A 86 11.35 3.86 -22.84
CA VAL A 86 12.06 4.47 -23.97
C VAL A 86 13.25 3.58 -24.33
N ASP A 87 12.98 2.60 -25.18
CA ASP A 87 13.96 1.98 -26.05
C ASP A 87 14.63 3.05 -26.93
N ALA A 88 15.85 3.48 -26.56
CA ALA A 88 16.83 3.96 -27.51
C ALA A 88 18.24 3.90 -26.89
N ARG A 89 18.86 2.73 -27.07
CA ARG A 89 20.29 2.42 -27.02
C ARG A 89 21.18 3.66 -27.15
N THR A 90 21.74 4.14 -26.04
CA THR A 90 23.00 4.89 -26.05
C THR A 90 23.88 4.32 -24.97
N ALA A 91 24.90 3.57 -25.39
CA ALA A 91 26.01 3.17 -24.56
C ALA A 91 26.68 4.43 -23.99
N GLY A 92 26.80 4.49 -22.67
CA GLY A 92 27.44 5.59 -21.96
C GLY A 92 27.92 5.11 -20.61
N ASP A 93 29.08 4.45 -20.63
CA ASP A 93 29.93 4.21 -19.48
C ASP A 93 30.26 5.55 -18.80
N GLY A 94 30.04 5.64 -17.48
CA GLY A 94 30.09 6.90 -16.74
C GLY A 94 30.25 6.69 -15.25
N SER A 95 31.47 6.29 -14.87
CA SER A 95 32.02 6.28 -13.52
C SER A 95 32.15 7.70 -12.91
N GLY A 96 32.00 7.83 -11.58
CA GLY A 96 32.41 9.00 -10.77
C GLY A 96 31.25 9.73 -10.09
N SER A 97 31.02 9.66 -8.78
CA SER A 97 31.82 10.11 -7.63
C SER A 97 31.91 11.64 -7.46
N ALA A 98 31.61 12.05 -6.22
CA ALA A 98 32.01 13.28 -5.53
C ALA A 98 31.45 14.64 -5.99
N ALA A 99 30.68 15.23 -5.07
CA ALA A 99 30.69 16.64 -4.68
C ALA A 99 31.27 17.64 -5.69
N THR A 100 30.41 18.46 -6.31
CA THR A 100 30.75 19.85 -6.65
C THR A 100 29.48 20.66 -6.81
N GLY A 101 29.50 21.87 -6.26
CA GLY A 101 28.33 22.69 -5.99
C GLY A 101 27.49 23.01 -7.23
N ASP A 102 26.21 22.67 -7.14
CA ASP A 102 25.18 23.21 -8.02
C ASP A 102 24.81 24.60 -7.52
N ALA A 103 25.42 25.60 -8.15
CA ALA A 103 25.13 27.01 -7.94
C ALA A 103 23.67 27.31 -8.32
N GLY A 104 22.79 27.31 -7.32
CA GLY A 104 21.63 28.19 -7.28
C GLY A 104 20.44 27.82 -8.16
N ALA A 105 20.10 26.54 -8.34
CA ALA A 105 18.76 26.23 -8.85
C ALA A 105 17.70 26.74 -7.84
N PRO A 106 16.70 27.54 -8.28
CA PRO A 106 15.78 28.23 -7.38
C PRO A 106 15.00 27.22 -6.51
N LEU A 107 15.19 27.33 -5.19
CA LEU A 107 14.51 26.54 -4.16
C LEU A 107 13.01 26.29 -4.40
N PRO A 108 12.17 27.24 -4.87
CA PRO A 108 10.75 26.98 -5.11
C PRO A 108 10.47 25.93 -6.20
N GLY A 109 11.42 25.67 -7.11
CA GLY A 109 11.29 24.66 -8.16
C GLY A 109 11.52 23.23 -7.68
N ARG A 110 12.12 23.04 -6.50
CA ARG A 110 12.44 21.70 -5.97
C ARG A 110 11.21 21.05 -5.30
N SER A 111 11.16 19.72 -5.32
CA SER A 111 10.13 18.93 -4.63
C SER A 111 10.33 18.97 -3.11
N VAL A 112 9.27 18.74 -2.33
CA VAL A 112 9.34 18.74 -0.86
C VAL A 112 10.36 17.71 -0.34
N GLY A 113 10.48 16.55 -0.99
CA GLY A 113 11.50 15.54 -0.64
C GLY A 113 12.93 16.06 -0.82
N GLU A 114 13.20 16.74 -1.94
CA GLU A 114 14.51 17.35 -2.21
C GLU A 114 14.82 18.48 -1.22
N LEU A 115 13.83 19.32 -0.88
CA LEU A 115 13.99 20.38 0.13
C LEU A 115 14.30 19.81 1.52
N ARG A 116 13.63 18.72 1.93
CA ARG A 116 13.90 18.03 3.20
C ARG A 116 15.28 17.39 3.22
N ARG A 117 15.73 16.84 2.10
CA ARG A 117 17.07 16.30 1.94
C ARG A 117 18.13 17.40 2.08
N LEU A 118 17.92 18.54 1.41
CA LEU A 118 18.79 19.72 1.50
C LEU A 118 18.86 20.28 2.93
N ALA A 119 17.72 20.34 3.62
CA ALA A 119 17.68 20.74 5.03
C ALA A 119 18.54 19.82 5.92
N ARG A 120 18.44 18.50 5.73
CA ARG A 120 19.27 17.55 6.49
C ARG A 120 20.75 17.66 6.16
N GLU A 121 21.08 17.84 4.89
CA GLU A 121 22.47 18.02 4.43
C GLU A 121 23.11 19.27 5.05
N HIS A 122 22.34 20.35 5.18
CA HIS A 122 22.78 21.60 5.80
C HIS A 122 22.46 21.71 7.29
N ASN A 123 22.00 20.63 7.94
CA ASN A 123 21.63 20.57 9.35
C ASN A 123 20.59 21.65 9.79
N VAL A 124 19.67 21.99 8.89
CA VAL A 124 18.55 22.92 9.16
C VAL A 124 17.35 22.13 9.69
N SER A 125 16.89 22.48 10.90
CA SER A 125 15.69 21.89 11.49
C SER A 125 14.43 22.38 10.77
N LEU A 126 13.59 21.43 10.33
CA LEU A 126 12.27 21.68 9.73
C LEU A 126 11.12 21.40 10.69
N ASP A 127 11.39 21.45 12.00
CA ASP A 127 10.38 21.18 13.03
C ASP A 127 9.29 22.26 12.98
N GLY A 128 8.04 21.84 12.81
CA GLY A 128 6.89 22.72 12.64
C GLY A 128 6.62 23.22 11.21
N CYS A 129 7.46 22.90 10.21
CA CYS A 129 7.18 23.26 8.82
C CYS A 129 6.27 22.22 8.16
N LEU A 130 5.00 22.56 7.94
CA LEU A 130 4.02 21.67 7.31
C LEU A 130 3.93 21.89 5.81
N GLU A 131 4.14 23.13 5.36
CA GLU A 131 3.98 23.52 3.97
C GLU A 131 5.32 23.65 3.24
N LYS A 132 5.30 23.43 1.92
CA LYS A 132 6.48 23.59 1.06
C LYS A 132 7.08 24.99 1.18
N ALA A 133 6.22 26.02 1.25
CA ALA A 133 6.65 27.40 1.35
C ALA A 133 7.44 27.66 2.64
N GLU A 134 7.00 27.13 3.78
CA GLU A 134 7.70 27.27 5.06
C GLU A 134 9.09 26.60 5.04
N ILE A 135 9.21 25.44 4.40
CA ILE A 135 10.49 24.74 4.25
C ILE A 135 11.45 25.58 3.40
N VAL A 136 10.98 26.16 2.29
CA VAL A 136 11.80 27.04 1.43
C VAL A 136 12.23 28.30 2.19
N ASP A 137 11.33 28.90 2.97
CA ASP A 137 11.62 30.08 3.78
C ASP A 137 12.68 29.79 4.85
N ARG A 138 12.56 28.66 5.55
CA ARG A 138 13.53 28.19 6.55
C ARG A 138 14.92 27.97 5.94
N LEU A 139 14.98 27.38 4.75
CA LEU A 139 16.23 27.14 4.02
C LEU A 139 16.87 28.46 3.57
N ARG A 140 16.07 29.42 3.07
CA ARG A 140 16.57 30.77 2.75
C ARG A 140 17.10 31.50 3.97
N ALA A 141 16.40 31.40 5.11
CA ALA A 141 16.84 31.99 6.37
C ALA A 141 18.17 31.37 6.86
N ALA A 142 18.47 30.13 6.46
CA ALA A 142 19.74 29.46 6.73
C ALA A 142 20.86 29.80 5.72
N GLY A 143 20.59 30.61 4.69
CA GLY A 143 21.58 31.08 3.71
C GLY A 143 21.67 30.26 2.42
N LEU A 144 20.59 29.59 2.02
CA LEU A 144 20.46 28.81 0.78
C LEU A 144 19.65 29.51 -0.31
#